data_AF-A0A170W1Q8-F1
#
_entry.id   AF-A0A170W1Q8-F1
#
_cell.length_a   1.000
_cell.length_b   1.000
_cell.length_c   1.000
_cell.angle_alpha   90.00
_cell.angle_beta   90.00
_cell.angle_gamma   90.00
#
_symmetry.space_group_name_H-M   'P 1'
#
loop_
_entity.id
_entity.type
_entity.pdbx_description
1 polymer ?
#
loop_
_entity_poly.entity_id
_entity_poly.type
_entity_poly.pdbx_seq_one_letter_code
_entity_poly.pdbx_strand_id
1 'polypeptide(L)'
;MHRRFVPAARGTTNALSPPTALAALSALAVLSAGSVTPAAAQPAAGQGAPAPREVTAAEARTDAYLNPVRDRPGPPRDFFVRLPKGGDLHNHLSGAVSAEYLIELAAEGGLCIDTATTTAVTPPCGPGTRPAADARTDRAFHDALVRAWSMEGFPPGQSGHDHFFATFGKFGEVTWRHRGRMLAEVADDVVRQNQFHPETMVTPASDGARRLADEVGRDDDLAALHRKPVAGGKLDEPVAEARKEAVGAARTERAGHGVDLVHEDDWQQTARTTAARRIAVEVPFTSNAQILGGKGADHPFTVYRRYGVPVVLATDDPGVSRTGISHEYAYAAAAYGLGCPG
;
A
#
# COMPACT_ATOMS: atom_id res chain seq x y z
N MET A 1 -33.68 -22.00 24.39
CA MET A 1 -34.55 -20.82 24.62
C MET A 1 -34.72 -20.08 23.31
N HIS A 2 -35.81 -20.37 22.59
CA HIS A 2 -36.16 -19.68 21.36
C HIS A 2 -36.86 -18.35 21.69
N ARG A 3 -36.39 -17.23 21.14
CA ARG A 3 -37.22 -16.03 21.00
C ARG A 3 -37.30 -15.64 19.53
N ARG A 4 -38.52 -15.79 19.01
CA ARG A 4 -38.99 -15.41 17.69
C ARG A 4 -38.99 -13.88 17.57
N PHE A 5 -38.50 -13.39 16.43
CA PHE A 5 -38.70 -12.03 15.97
C PHE A 5 -40.15 -11.87 15.48
N VAL A 6 -40.84 -10.84 15.96
CA VAL A 6 -42.19 -10.43 15.52
C VAL A 6 -42.03 -9.29 14.51
N PRO A 7 -42.63 -9.35 13.32
CA PRO A 7 -42.64 -8.22 12.40
C PRO A 7 -43.84 -7.31 12.69
N ALA A 8 -43.61 -6.00 12.78
CA ALA A 8 -44.68 -5.00 12.75
C ALA A 8 -45.04 -4.67 11.30
N ALA A 9 -46.34 -4.67 10.99
CA ALA A 9 -46.88 -4.47 9.66
C ALA A 9 -47.38 -3.03 9.42
N ARG A 10 -47.07 -2.54 8.21
CA ARG A 10 -47.84 -1.66 7.30
C ARG A 10 -48.25 -0.23 7.74
N GLY A 11 -47.75 0.73 6.96
CA GLY A 11 -48.48 1.94 6.56
C GLY A 11 -48.39 2.10 5.04
N THR A 12 -49.55 2.10 4.38
CA THR A 12 -49.76 2.31 2.93
C THR A 12 -50.03 3.79 2.60
N THR A 13 -50.04 4.09 1.29
CA THR A 13 -50.49 5.33 0.59
C THR A 13 -49.37 6.35 0.29
N ASN A 14 -49.21 6.97 -0.88
CA ASN A 14 -50.06 7.08 -2.07
C ASN A 14 -49.20 7.28 -3.33
N ALA A 15 -49.70 6.79 -4.46
CA ALA A 15 -49.23 7.10 -5.80
C ALA A 15 -49.75 8.50 -6.22
N LEU A 16 -48.94 9.27 -6.94
CA LEU A 16 -49.41 10.29 -7.89
C LEU A 16 -48.29 10.68 -8.86
N SER A 17 -48.61 10.64 -10.14
CA SER A 17 -47.92 11.28 -11.27
C SER A 17 -49.02 11.69 -12.26
N PRO A 18 -48.76 12.55 -13.26
CA PRO A 18 -47.97 13.79 -13.32
C PRO A 18 -48.88 14.98 -13.74
N PRO A 19 -48.34 16.11 -14.25
CA PRO A 19 -48.60 16.32 -15.68
C PRO A 19 -47.41 16.87 -16.49
N THR A 20 -47.56 16.64 -17.79
CA THR A 20 -46.76 17.02 -18.95
C THR A 20 -46.67 18.53 -19.21
N ALA A 21 -45.50 19.01 -19.64
CA ALA A 21 -45.38 20.16 -20.55
C ALA A 21 -44.16 19.97 -21.47
N LEU A 22 -44.44 19.93 -22.77
CA LEU A 22 -43.49 19.95 -23.90
C LEU A 22 -42.92 21.36 -24.11
N ALA A 23 -41.65 21.42 -24.54
CA ALA A 23 -41.11 22.19 -25.68
C ALA A 23 -39.66 22.63 -25.34
N ALA A 24 -38.65 21.94 -25.86
CA ALA A 24 -38.02 22.16 -27.18
C ALA A 24 -36.75 23.01 -27.05
N LEU A 25 -35.58 22.39 -27.25
CA LEU A 25 -34.53 22.94 -28.10
C LEU A 25 -33.48 21.88 -28.42
N SER A 26 -33.45 21.58 -29.72
CA SER A 26 -32.61 20.68 -30.47
C SER A 26 -31.11 20.99 -30.32
N ALA A 27 -30.30 19.96 -30.09
CA ALA A 27 -28.94 19.88 -30.63
C ALA A 27 -28.59 18.41 -30.89
N LEU A 28 -28.38 18.10 -32.17
CA LEU A 28 -27.98 16.81 -32.69
C LEU A 28 -26.64 16.35 -32.08
N ALA A 29 -26.63 15.17 -31.49
CA ALA A 29 -25.49 14.27 -31.55
C ALA A 29 -26.02 12.93 -32.06
N VAL A 30 -25.67 12.62 -33.32
CA VAL A 30 -26.03 11.38 -34.00
C VAL A 30 -25.30 10.23 -33.29
N LEU A 31 -26.02 9.46 -32.45
CA LEU A 31 -25.57 8.14 -32.04
C LEU A 31 -26.05 7.13 -33.09
N SER A 32 -25.09 6.48 -33.73
CA SER A 32 -25.30 5.24 -34.47
C SER A 32 -25.83 4.18 -33.50
N ALA A 33 -27.13 3.90 -33.54
CA ALA A 33 -27.71 2.75 -32.88
C ALA A 33 -27.31 1.47 -33.64
N GLY A 34 -26.12 0.94 -33.32
CA GLY A 34 -25.81 -0.44 -33.60
C GLY A 34 -26.69 -1.32 -32.71
N SER A 35 -27.46 -2.21 -33.32
CA SER A 35 -28.24 -3.24 -32.63
C SER A 35 -27.36 -4.03 -31.67
N VAL A 36 -27.57 -3.85 -30.36
CA VAL A 36 -26.96 -4.69 -29.33
C VAL A 36 -27.68 -6.03 -29.36
N THR A 37 -27.10 -7.01 -30.06
CA THR A 37 -27.42 -8.41 -29.80
C THR A 37 -26.90 -8.75 -28.39
N PRO A 38 -27.67 -9.44 -27.54
CA PRO A 38 -27.11 -9.98 -26.31
C PRO A 38 -26.07 -11.00 -26.76
N ALA A 39 -24.79 -10.71 -26.50
CA ALA A 39 -23.73 -11.68 -26.69
C ALA A 39 -24.05 -12.85 -25.76
N ALA A 40 -24.56 -13.95 -26.33
CA ALA A 40 -24.62 -15.22 -25.63
C ALA A 40 -23.21 -15.50 -25.13
N ALA A 41 -23.06 -15.64 -23.82
CA ALA A 41 -21.79 -16.00 -23.21
C ALA A 41 -21.29 -17.28 -23.88
N GLN A 42 -20.25 -17.14 -24.71
CA GLN A 42 -19.54 -18.30 -25.20
C GLN A 42 -18.98 -19.02 -23.97
N PRO A 43 -19.22 -20.34 -23.81
CA PRO A 43 -18.53 -21.08 -22.77
C PRO A 43 -17.03 -20.87 -23.02
N ALA A 44 -16.34 -20.35 -22.02
CA ALA A 44 -14.89 -20.23 -22.07
C ALA A 44 -14.34 -21.64 -22.32
N ALA A 45 -13.95 -21.91 -23.56
CA ALA A 45 -13.17 -23.09 -23.87
C ALA A 45 -11.95 -23.01 -22.96
N GLY A 46 -11.82 -23.99 -22.05
CA GLY A 46 -10.72 -24.04 -21.10
C GLY A 46 -9.43 -23.92 -21.87
N GLN A 47 -8.78 -22.76 -21.79
CA GLN A 47 -7.41 -22.63 -22.24
C GLN A 47 -6.62 -23.56 -21.33
N GLY A 48 -6.21 -24.70 -21.88
CA GLY A 48 -5.30 -25.63 -21.20
C GLY A 48 -4.13 -24.83 -20.65
N ALA A 49 -3.66 -25.22 -19.46
CA ALA A 49 -2.53 -24.57 -18.81
C ALA A 49 -1.40 -24.36 -19.84
N PRO A 50 -0.81 -23.16 -19.93
CA PRO A 50 0.29 -22.91 -20.86
C PRO A 50 1.36 -23.98 -20.68
N ALA A 51 1.89 -24.50 -21.79
CA ALA A 51 2.94 -25.50 -21.75
C ALA A 51 4.10 -25.01 -20.86
N PRO A 52 4.68 -25.87 -20.01
CA PRO A 52 5.77 -25.47 -19.13
C PRO A 52 6.90 -24.90 -19.98
N ARG A 53 7.34 -23.69 -19.61
CA ARG A 53 8.41 -22.97 -20.29
C ARG A 53 9.74 -23.68 -20.02
N GLU A 54 10.54 -23.91 -21.06
CA GLU A 54 11.88 -24.48 -20.88
C GLU A 54 12.75 -23.59 -19.97
N VAL A 55 13.41 -24.24 -19.01
CA VAL A 55 14.37 -23.63 -18.11
C VAL A 55 15.61 -23.23 -18.89
N THR A 56 15.97 -21.96 -18.79
CA THR A 56 17.21 -21.46 -19.40
C THR A 56 18.43 -21.90 -18.59
N ALA A 57 19.59 -21.95 -19.23
CA ALA A 57 20.84 -22.22 -18.51
C ALA A 57 21.14 -21.18 -17.41
N ALA A 58 20.64 -19.95 -17.55
CA ALA A 58 20.77 -18.91 -16.52
C ALA A 58 19.92 -19.25 -15.28
N GLU A 59 18.70 -19.70 -15.49
CA GLU A 59 17.78 -20.12 -14.43
C GLU A 59 18.27 -21.36 -13.68
N ALA A 60 18.76 -22.37 -14.41
CA ALA A 60 19.35 -23.55 -13.79
C ALA A 60 20.58 -23.21 -12.92
N ARG A 61 21.42 -22.25 -13.35
CA ARG A 61 22.56 -21.77 -12.55
C ARG A 61 22.11 -20.99 -11.31
N THR A 62 21.09 -20.16 -11.45
CA THR A 62 20.49 -19.42 -10.32
C THR A 62 19.94 -20.39 -9.29
N ASP A 63 19.20 -21.42 -9.70
CA ASP A 63 18.68 -22.44 -8.78
C ASP A 63 19.79 -23.25 -8.13
N ALA A 64 20.80 -23.67 -8.89
CA ALA A 64 21.95 -24.37 -8.34
C ALA A 64 22.71 -23.53 -7.30
N TYR A 65 22.73 -22.21 -7.46
CA TYR A 65 23.30 -21.29 -6.47
C TYR A 65 22.40 -21.12 -5.24
N LEU A 66 21.08 -20.95 -5.45
CA LEU A 66 20.11 -20.70 -4.37
C LEU A 66 19.85 -21.93 -3.50
N ASN A 67 19.81 -23.13 -4.07
CA ASN A 67 19.53 -24.37 -3.36
C ASN A 67 20.40 -24.60 -2.10
N PRO A 68 21.74 -24.55 -2.16
CA PRO A 68 22.59 -24.79 -0.99
C PRO A 68 22.66 -23.62 0.01
N VAL A 69 22.14 -22.44 -0.36
CA VAL A 69 22.15 -21.25 0.51
C VAL A 69 20.79 -20.98 1.15
N ARG A 70 19.72 -21.64 0.71
CA ARG A 70 18.37 -21.58 1.32
C ARG A 70 18.38 -21.99 2.80
N ASP A 71 19.19 -22.99 3.16
CA ASP A 71 19.26 -23.54 4.51
C ASP A 71 20.33 -22.86 5.39
N ARG A 72 21.03 -21.85 4.88
CA ARG A 72 22.04 -21.11 5.66
C ARG A 72 21.37 -20.04 6.52
N PRO A 73 21.82 -19.82 7.76
CA PRO A 73 21.35 -18.71 8.58
C PRO A 73 21.78 -17.39 7.95
N GLY A 74 20.83 -16.73 7.30
CA GLY A 74 21.03 -15.49 6.57
C GLY A 74 21.03 -15.72 5.06
N PRO A 75 20.05 -15.13 4.32
CA PRO A 75 20.05 -15.22 2.87
C PRO A 75 21.30 -14.53 2.31
N PRO A 76 21.80 -14.94 1.14
CA PRO A 76 22.93 -14.30 0.49
C PRO A 76 22.55 -12.87 0.06
N ARG A 77 22.64 -11.90 0.99
CA ARG A 77 22.25 -10.50 0.75
C ARG A 77 22.88 -9.97 -0.54
N ASP A 78 24.17 -10.23 -0.74
CA ASP A 78 24.91 -9.83 -1.95
C ASP A 78 24.36 -10.42 -3.24
N PHE A 79 23.79 -11.64 -3.20
CA PHE A 79 23.14 -12.21 -4.37
C PHE A 79 21.88 -11.42 -4.71
N PHE A 80 21.00 -11.20 -3.72
CA PHE A 80 19.74 -10.51 -3.95
C PHE A 80 19.92 -9.04 -4.29
N VAL A 81 20.95 -8.37 -3.75
CA VAL A 81 21.33 -7.01 -4.16
C VAL A 81 21.72 -6.97 -5.64
N ARG A 82 22.55 -7.93 -6.09
CA ARG A 82 23.00 -8.01 -7.49
C ARG A 82 21.96 -8.57 -8.46
N LEU A 83 20.91 -9.23 -7.98
CA LEU A 83 19.85 -9.76 -8.84
C LEU A 83 19.12 -8.61 -9.55
N PRO A 84 18.99 -8.59 -10.89
CA PRO A 84 18.14 -7.60 -11.56
C PRO A 84 16.67 -7.88 -11.21
N LYS A 85 16.01 -6.95 -10.51
CA LYS A 85 14.66 -7.17 -9.95
C LYS A 85 13.53 -6.56 -10.79
N GLY A 86 13.86 -5.81 -11.84
CA GLY A 86 12.86 -5.07 -12.60
C GLY A 86 12.46 -3.82 -11.83
N GLY A 87 11.31 -3.84 -11.16
CA GLY A 87 10.75 -2.66 -10.51
C GLY A 87 10.08 -2.93 -9.18
N ASP A 88 10.16 -1.97 -8.27
CA ASP A 88 9.29 -1.88 -7.11
C ASP A 88 8.07 -1.02 -7.46
N LEU A 89 6.92 -1.70 -7.55
CA LEU A 89 5.66 -1.11 -8.03
C LEU A 89 4.76 -0.59 -6.91
N HIS A 90 5.19 -0.76 -5.66
CA HIS A 90 4.41 -0.35 -4.50
C HIS A 90 5.37 0.11 -3.41
N ASN A 91 5.69 1.40 -3.46
CA ASN A 91 6.30 2.12 -2.35
C ASN A 91 5.69 3.51 -2.21
N HIS A 92 5.60 4.04 -0.99
CA HIS A 92 5.11 5.39 -0.73
C HIS A 92 6.29 6.32 -0.45
N LEU A 93 6.35 7.45 -1.17
CA LEU A 93 7.46 8.39 -1.05
C LEU A 93 7.71 8.83 0.40
N SER A 94 6.63 9.07 1.17
CA SER A 94 6.70 9.56 2.54
C SER A 94 7.42 8.62 3.51
N GLY A 95 7.37 7.30 3.30
CA GLY A 95 8.10 6.33 4.11
C GLY A 95 9.17 5.56 3.35
N ALA A 96 9.51 5.96 2.12
CA ALA A 96 10.51 5.29 1.29
C ALA A 96 11.96 5.62 1.68
N VAL A 97 12.21 6.80 2.26
CA VAL A 97 13.56 7.22 2.69
C VAL A 97 13.81 6.88 4.16
N SER A 98 15.06 6.59 4.50
CA SER A 98 15.44 6.19 5.85
C SER A 98 15.17 7.29 6.89
N ALA A 99 14.88 6.88 8.12
CA ALA A 99 14.75 7.81 9.25
C ALA A 99 16.02 8.65 9.44
N GLU A 100 17.19 8.08 9.19
CA GLU A 100 18.49 8.78 9.24
C GLU A 100 18.55 9.92 8.23
N TYR A 101 18.14 9.67 6.98
CA TYR A 101 18.11 10.72 5.96
C TYR A 101 17.08 11.81 6.31
N LEU A 102 15.93 11.44 6.89
CA LEU A 102 14.95 12.42 7.38
C LEU A 102 15.54 13.29 8.52
N ILE A 103 16.33 12.70 9.43
CA ILE A 103 17.00 13.46 10.50
C ILE A 103 18.01 14.45 9.90
N GLU A 104 18.77 14.03 8.90
CA GLU A 104 19.70 14.91 8.17
C GLU A 104 18.97 16.07 7.51
N LEU A 105 17.87 15.80 6.80
CA LEU A 105 17.02 16.82 6.18
C LEU A 105 16.43 17.78 7.21
N ALA A 106 15.93 17.28 8.34
CA ALA A 106 15.41 18.11 9.42
C ALA A 106 16.49 19.04 10.00
N ALA A 107 17.71 18.53 10.18
CA ALA A 107 18.85 19.32 10.64
C ALA A 107 19.25 20.41 9.65
N GLU A 108 19.29 20.10 8.35
CA GLU A 108 19.59 21.08 7.30
C GLU A 108 18.50 22.14 7.14
N GLY A 109 17.23 21.75 7.32
CA GLY A 109 16.07 22.64 7.30
C GLY A 109 15.93 23.52 8.55
N GLY A 110 16.82 23.37 9.54
CA GLY A 110 16.76 24.11 10.80
C GLY A 110 15.51 23.81 11.64
N LEU A 111 14.92 22.62 11.46
CA LEU A 111 13.73 22.21 12.20
C LEU A 111 14.07 21.90 13.66
N CYS A 112 13.04 21.95 14.49
CA CYS A 112 13.10 21.58 15.89
C CYS A 112 12.41 20.23 16.09
N ILE A 113 12.76 19.52 17.14
CA ILE A 113 12.10 18.29 17.57
C ILE A 113 11.42 18.55 18.91
N ASP A 114 10.12 18.30 18.99
CA ASP A 114 9.40 18.21 20.25
C ASP A 114 9.93 17.01 21.06
N THR A 115 10.48 17.27 22.25
CA THR A 115 11.23 16.26 23.01
C THR A 115 10.34 15.23 23.69
N ALA A 116 9.05 15.52 23.86
CA ALA A 116 8.09 14.59 24.46
C ALA A 116 7.55 13.61 23.41
N THR A 117 7.28 14.08 22.19
CA THR A 117 6.61 13.33 21.14
C THR A 117 7.54 12.87 20.03
N THR A 118 8.78 13.34 20.02
CA THR A 118 9.77 13.14 18.93
C THR A 118 9.29 13.65 17.58
N THR A 119 8.48 14.71 17.56
CA THR A 119 7.88 15.28 16.33
C THR A 119 8.74 16.41 15.80
N ALA A 120 9.03 16.40 14.50
CA ALA A 120 9.64 17.54 13.81
C ALA A 120 8.64 18.69 13.69
N VAL A 121 9.04 19.87 14.13
CA VAL A 121 8.23 21.09 14.16
C VAL A 121 9.02 22.28 13.61
N THR A 122 8.29 23.33 13.20
CA THR A 122 8.88 24.53 12.61
C THR A 122 9.67 25.35 13.63
N PRO A 123 10.78 26.01 13.22
CA PRO A 123 11.48 26.97 14.08
C PRO A 123 10.61 28.20 14.41
N PRO A 124 10.95 28.98 15.46
CA PRO A 124 12.13 28.84 16.33
C PRO A 124 11.99 27.74 17.40
N CYS A 125 13.10 27.16 17.82
CA CYS A 125 13.10 26.17 18.91
C CYS A 125 12.91 26.88 20.25
N GLY A 126 11.89 26.48 21.00
CA GLY A 126 11.56 27.01 22.32
C GLY A 126 11.55 25.93 23.41
N PRO A 127 11.06 26.26 24.62
CA PRO A 127 10.90 25.30 25.71
C PRO A 127 10.14 24.05 25.25
N GLY A 128 10.66 22.86 25.59
CA GLY A 128 10.07 21.58 25.17
C GLY A 128 10.49 21.09 23.78
N THR A 129 11.30 21.87 23.07
CA THR A 129 11.85 21.47 21.76
C THR A 129 13.38 21.55 21.75
N ARG A 130 14.02 20.83 20.82
CA ARG A 130 15.47 20.81 20.61
C ARG A 130 15.80 20.92 19.12
N PRO A 131 16.88 21.60 18.70
CA PRO A 131 17.28 21.61 17.29
C PRO A 131 17.49 20.19 16.76
N ALA A 132 16.96 19.86 15.58
CA ALA A 132 17.20 18.56 14.94
C ALA A 132 18.70 18.32 14.66
N ALA A 133 19.46 19.40 14.42
CA ALA A 133 20.90 19.35 14.21
C ALA A 133 21.69 18.74 15.39
N ASP A 134 21.14 18.75 16.61
CA ASP A 134 21.79 18.13 17.76
C ASP A 134 21.95 16.61 17.59
N ALA A 135 21.13 15.96 16.76
CA ALA A 135 21.25 14.52 16.47
C ALA A 135 22.56 14.16 15.73
N ARG A 136 23.28 15.14 15.15
CA ARG A 136 24.58 14.89 14.50
C ARG A 136 25.69 14.57 15.49
N THR A 137 25.57 15.06 16.73
CA THR A 137 26.60 14.93 17.77
C THR A 137 26.10 14.20 19.02
N ASP A 138 24.79 14.20 19.27
CA ASP A 138 24.16 13.45 20.36
C ASP A 138 23.60 12.12 19.83
N ARG A 139 24.37 11.04 20.06
CA ARG A 139 24.01 9.70 19.60
C ARG A 139 22.73 9.16 20.25
N ALA A 140 22.51 9.46 21.53
CA ALA A 140 21.33 8.98 22.24
C ALA A 140 20.06 9.64 21.67
N PHE A 141 20.15 10.93 21.36
CA PHE A 141 19.07 11.66 20.69
C PHE A 141 18.83 11.14 19.27
N HIS A 142 19.88 10.94 18.47
CA HIS A 142 19.77 10.33 17.14
C HIS A 142 19.05 8.98 17.18
N ASP A 143 19.51 8.07 18.05
CA ASP A 143 18.92 6.73 18.15
C ASP A 143 17.46 6.78 18.65
N ALA A 144 17.11 7.77 19.47
CA ALA A 144 15.71 7.98 19.87
C ALA A 144 14.84 8.42 18.69
N LEU A 145 15.34 9.30 17.81
CA LEU A 145 14.63 9.68 16.59
C LEU A 145 14.47 8.50 15.64
N VAL A 146 15.53 7.73 15.40
CA VAL A 146 15.47 6.55 14.51
C VAL A 146 14.41 5.56 14.99
N ARG A 147 14.39 5.21 16.30
CA ARG A 147 13.35 4.33 16.86
C ARG A 147 11.95 4.92 16.81
N ALA A 148 11.84 6.24 16.88
CA ALA A 148 10.55 6.92 16.85
C ALA A 148 9.99 7.09 15.43
N TRP A 149 10.86 7.17 14.42
CA TRP A 149 10.54 7.47 13.02
C TRP A 149 10.64 6.23 12.12
N SER A 150 10.87 5.05 12.69
CA SER A 150 10.92 3.77 11.98
C SER A 150 10.47 2.62 12.90
N MET A 151 10.49 1.40 12.37
CA MET A 151 10.24 0.16 13.11
C MET A 151 11.48 -0.35 13.86
N GLU A 152 12.60 0.40 13.87
CA GLU A 152 13.81 0.05 14.63
C GLU A 152 13.49 -0.10 16.12
N GLY A 153 13.87 -1.24 16.70
CA GLY A 153 13.66 -1.50 18.13
C GLY A 153 12.19 -1.40 18.58
N PHE A 154 11.23 -1.64 17.68
CA PHE A 154 9.80 -1.59 17.97
C PHE A 154 9.46 -2.36 19.27
N PRO A 155 8.85 -1.72 20.29
CA PRO A 155 8.65 -2.33 21.59
C PRO A 155 7.70 -3.54 21.56
N PRO A 156 8.03 -4.65 22.26
CA PRO A 156 7.13 -5.79 22.36
C PRO A 156 5.84 -5.42 23.10
N GLY A 157 4.70 -5.95 22.63
CA GLY A 157 3.39 -5.76 23.26
C GLY A 157 2.66 -4.48 22.86
N GLN A 158 3.22 -3.67 21.96
CA GLN A 158 2.52 -2.56 21.33
C GLN A 158 1.89 -2.99 19.99
N SER A 159 0.97 -2.17 19.47
CA SER A 159 0.41 -2.34 18.13
C SER A 159 1.45 -1.88 17.09
N GLY A 160 1.93 -2.81 16.27
CA GLY A 160 2.88 -2.49 15.19
C GLY A 160 2.25 -1.56 14.15
N HIS A 161 0.98 -1.77 13.84
CA HIS A 161 0.15 -0.87 13.04
C HIS A 161 0.17 0.57 13.58
N ASP A 162 -0.14 0.76 14.86
CA ASP A 162 -0.27 2.12 15.43
C ASP A 162 1.10 2.82 15.52
N HIS A 163 2.16 2.07 15.86
CA HIS A 163 3.51 2.63 15.86
C HIS A 163 3.96 3.03 14.45
N PHE A 164 3.75 2.16 13.46
CA PHE A 164 4.05 2.41 12.06
C PHE A 164 3.37 3.69 11.56
N PHE A 165 2.04 3.80 11.73
CA PHE A 165 1.30 4.99 11.27
C PHE A 165 1.59 6.26 12.09
N ALA A 166 1.95 6.13 13.37
CA ALA A 166 2.38 7.27 14.18
C ALA A 166 3.68 7.91 13.67
N THR A 167 4.56 7.15 12.99
CA THR A 167 5.83 7.70 12.47
C THR A 167 5.60 8.86 11.49
N PHE A 168 4.61 8.75 10.59
CA PHE A 168 4.34 9.77 9.57
C PHE A 168 3.93 11.11 10.16
N GLY A 169 3.20 11.11 11.28
CA GLY A 169 2.88 12.34 12.01
C GLY A 169 4.13 13.01 12.60
N LYS A 170 5.11 12.21 13.02
CA LYS A 170 6.33 12.72 13.65
C LYS A 170 7.30 13.36 12.67
N PHE A 171 7.47 12.80 11.48
CA PHE A 171 8.38 13.34 10.46
C PHE A 171 7.68 14.12 9.34
N GLY A 172 6.35 14.30 9.42
CA GLY A 172 5.54 14.92 8.38
C GLY A 172 6.08 16.26 7.89
N GLU A 173 6.48 17.14 8.83
CA GLU A 173 7.06 18.45 8.52
C GLU A 173 8.34 18.36 7.66
N VAL A 174 9.16 17.32 7.88
CA VAL A 174 10.35 17.06 7.07
C VAL A 174 9.95 16.66 5.65
N THR A 175 9.05 15.67 5.54
CA THR A 175 8.68 15.09 4.24
C THR A 175 7.98 16.08 3.33
N TRP A 176 7.16 16.97 3.89
CA TRP A 176 6.50 18.04 3.14
C TRP A 176 7.49 19.02 2.49
N ARG A 177 8.56 19.36 3.22
CA ARG A 177 9.58 20.34 2.77
C ARG A 177 10.58 19.78 1.76
N HIS A 178 10.76 18.45 1.73
CA HIS A 178 11.90 17.83 1.05
C HIS A 178 11.52 16.79 -0.02
N ARG A 179 10.28 16.82 -0.54
CA ARG A 179 9.77 15.90 -1.57
C ARG A 179 10.77 15.62 -2.71
N GLY A 180 11.36 16.66 -3.29
CA GLY A 180 12.32 16.51 -4.41
C GLY A 180 13.60 15.77 -4.02
N ARG A 181 14.13 16.01 -2.82
CA ARG A 181 15.31 15.30 -2.32
C ARG A 181 15.00 13.86 -1.95
N MET A 182 13.82 13.62 -1.39
CA MET A 182 13.37 12.26 -1.10
C MET A 182 13.22 11.44 -2.38
N LEU A 183 12.65 12.03 -3.44
CA LEU A 183 12.53 11.36 -4.73
C LEU A 183 13.91 11.04 -5.34
N ALA A 184 14.88 11.94 -5.18
CA ALA A 184 16.26 11.69 -5.60
C ALA A 184 16.90 10.52 -4.81
N GLU A 185 16.72 10.49 -3.49
CA GLU A 185 17.20 9.37 -2.65
C GLU A 185 16.55 8.03 -3.02
N VAL A 186 15.25 8.03 -3.34
CA VAL A 186 14.56 6.83 -3.85
C VAL A 186 15.15 6.38 -5.19
N ALA A 187 15.45 7.32 -6.10
CA ALA A 187 16.10 7.00 -7.37
C ALA A 187 17.52 6.42 -7.18
N ASP A 188 18.28 6.93 -6.20
CA ASP A 188 19.57 6.34 -5.84
C ASP A 188 19.41 4.94 -5.24
N ASP A 189 18.36 4.71 -4.43
CA ASP A 189 18.08 3.37 -3.88
C ASP A 189 17.71 2.36 -4.96
N VAL A 190 16.93 2.76 -5.97
CA VAL A 190 16.63 1.94 -7.15
C VAL A 190 17.92 1.41 -7.79
N VAL A 191 18.94 2.25 -7.93
CA VAL A 191 20.26 1.83 -8.45
C VAL A 191 20.97 0.89 -7.47
N ARG A 192 21.05 1.24 -6.17
CA ARG A 192 21.70 0.39 -5.16
C ARG A 192 21.05 -0.99 -5.03
N GLN A 193 19.75 -1.07 -5.30
CA GLN A 193 18.97 -2.29 -5.29
C GLN A 193 18.90 -2.97 -6.67
N ASN A 194 19.67 -2.58 -7.68
CA ASN A 194 19.63 -3.17 -9.04
C ASN A 194 18.19 -3.31 -9.61
N GLN A 195 17.43 -2.23 -9.47
CA GLN A 195 16.13 -2.03 -10.08
C GLN A 195 16.27 -1.07 -11.28
N PHE A 196 15.27 -1.07 -12.16
CA PHE A 196 15.26 -0.28 -13.40
C PHE A 196 13.93 0.47 -13.63
N HIS A 197 12.89 0.21 -12.82
CA HIS A 197 11.57 0.85 -12.97
C HIS A 197 10.83 1.00 -11.64
N PRO A 198 10.93 2.15 -10.94
CA PRO A 198 10.12 2.43 -9.76
C PRO A 198 8.75 3.01 -10.12
N GLU A 199 7.69 2.59 -9.41
CA GLU A 199 6.40 3.31 -9.39
C GLU A 199 6.15 3.83 -7.96
N THR A 200 6.80 4.95 -7.62
CA THR A 200 6.66 5.58 -6.30
C THR A 200 5.33 6.32 -6.18
N MET A 201 4.55 5.91 -5.21
CA MET A 201 3.28 6.54 -4.87
C MET A 201 3.51 7.80 -4.04
N VAL A 202 2.75 8.82 -4.36
CA VAL A 202 2.57 10.01 -3.52
C VAL A 202 1.13 10.00 -3.06
N THR A 203 0.88 10.21 -1.77
CA THR A 203 -0.49 10.36 -1.27
C THR A 203 -0.89 11.81 -1.49
N PRO A 204 -1.84 12.09 -2.40
CA PRO A 204 -2.35 13.44 -2.57
C PRO A 204 -3.35 13.77 -1.45
N ALA A 205 -3.50 15.06 -1.14
CA ALA A 205 -4.51 15.58 -0.22
C ALA A 205 -4.53 14.95 1.19
N SER A 206 -3.40 14.43 1.67
CA SER A 206 -3.30 13.72 2.96
C SER A 206 -3.82 14.57 4.14
N ASP A 207 -3.58 15.89 4.10
CA ASP A 207 -4.04 16.81 5.13
C ASP A 207 -5.55 17.03 5.10
N GLY A 208 -6.15 17.16 3.91
CA GLY A 208 -7.59 17.26 3.73
C GLY A 208 -8.30 15.99 4.23
N ALA A 209 -7.77 14.83 3.86
CA ALA A 209 -8.27 13.53 4.32
C ALA A 209 -8.14 13.38 5.85
N ARG A 210 -7.01 13.79 6.45
CA ARG A 210 -6.80 13.73 7.90
C ARG A 210 -7.75 14.64 8.67
N ARG A 211 -7.92 15.89 8.24
CA ARG A 211 -8.89 16.82 8.86
C ARG A 211 -10.30 16.25 8.84
N LEU A 212 -10.71 15.65 7.73
CA LEU A 212 -12.01 15.01 7.61
C LEU A 212 -12.13 13.79 8.55
N ALA A 213 -11.08 12.97 8.65
CA ALA A 213 -11.05 11.84 9.57
C ALA A 213 -11.18 12.28 11.04
N ASP A 214 -10.47 13.34 11.44
CA ASP A 214 -10.55 13.95 12.77
C ASP A 214 -11.96 14.48 13.08
N GLU A 215 -12.64 15.06 12.08
CA GLU A 215 -14.02 15.56 12.22
C GLU A 215 -15.04 14.41 12.33
N VAL A 216 -14.89 13.38 11.51
CA VAL A 216 -15.83 12.26 11.40
C VAL A 216 -15.74 11.32 12.61
N GLY A 217 -14.51 11.05 13.06
CA GLY A 217 -14.22 10.11 14.14
C GLY A 217 -14.52 8.65 13.78
N ARG A 218 -13.97 7.72 14.57
CA ARG A 218 -14.24 6.28 14.43
C ARG A 218 -15.70 5.96 14.82
N ASP A 219 -16.29 4.99 14.13
CA ASP A 219 -17.59 4.39 14.46
C ASP A 219 -17.51 2.89 14.22
N ASP A 220 -18.01 2.08 15.16
CA ASP A 220 -18.00 0.63 15.05
C ASP A 220 -19.13 0.10 14.14
N ASP A 221 -20.18 0.90 13.90
CA ASP A 221 -21.14 0.62 12.83
C ASP A 221 -20.52 1.08 11.49
N LEU A 222 -20.01 0.14 10.71
CA LEU A 222 -19.39 0.44 9.41
C LEU A 222 -20.32 1.18 8.44
N ALA A 223 -21.63 0.95 8.51
CA ALA A 223 -22.59 1.67 7.68
C ALA A 223 -22.74 3.13 8.17
N ALA A 224 -22.70 3.36 9.48
CA ALA A 224 -22.63 4.71 10.04
C ALA A 224 -21.30 5.39 9.72
N LEU A 225 -20.18 4.68 9.90
CA LEU A 225 -18.84 5.16 9.56
C LEU A 225 -18.75 5.57 8.09
N HIS A 226 -19.33 4.78 7.17
CA HIS A 226 -19.37 5.13 5.75
C HIS A 226 -20.26 6.34 5.46
N ARG A 227 -21.41 6.48 6.14
CA ARG A 227 -22.33 7.61 5.95
C ARG A 227 -21.73 8.95 6.39
N LYS A 228 -20.93 8.98 7.45
CA LYS A 228 -20.38 10.23 8.01
C LYS A 228 -19.49 11.04 7.03
N PRO A 229 -18.49 10.46 6.33
CA PRO A 229 -17.64 11.19 5.40
C PRO A 229 -18.36 11.52 4.09
N VAL A 230 -19.37 10.75 3.65
CA VAL A 230 -20.14 11.08 2.44
C VAL A 230 -21.24 12.13 2.70
N ALA A 231 -21.65 12.30 3.96
CA ALA A 231 -22.74 13.20 4.31
C ALA A 231 -22.41 14.64 3.92
N GLY A 232 -23.35 15.31 3.26
CA GLY A 232 -23.23 16.74 2.92
C GLY A 232 -22.07 17.09 2.00
N GLY A 233 -21.52 16.14 1.24
CA GLY A 233 -20.40 16.40 0.33
C GLY A 233 -19.06 16.61 1.03
N LYS A 234 -18.89 16.17 2.29
CA LYS A 234 -17.64 16.34 3.04
C LYS A 234 -16.41 15.72 2.37
N LEU A 235 -16.61 14.69 1.53
CA LEU A 235 -15.54 14.12 0.70
C LEU A 235 -15.21 14.95 -0.55
N ASP A 236 -16.09 15.86 -0.98
CA ASP A 236 -15.95 16.54 -2.26
C ASP A 236 -14.70 17.43 -2.30
N GLU A 237 -14.39 18.12 -1.20
CA GLU A 237 -13.21 18.97 -1.09
C GLU A 237 -11.89 18.16 -1.08
N PRO A 238 -11.68 17.15 -0.21
CA PRO A 238 -10.51 16.28 -0.30
C PRO A 238 -10.37 15.56 -1.65
N VAL A 239 -11.48 15.14 -2.27
CA VAL A 239 -11.45 14.51 -3.60
C VAL A 239 -11.06 15.52 -4.68
N ALA A 240 -11.52 16.77 -4.59
CA ALA A 240 -11.13 17.83 -5.53
C ALA A 240 -9.66 18.21 -5.37
N GLU A 241 -9.14 18.27 -4.14
CA GLU A 241 -7.71 18.45 -3.85
C GLU A 241 -6.90 17.28 -4.43
N ALA A 242 -7.33 16.04 -4.16
CA ALA A 242 -6.69 14.84 -4.69
C ALA A 242 -6.69 14.82 -6.22
N ARG A 243 -7.76 15.27 -6.88
CA ARG A 243 -7.84 15.38 -8.35
C ARG A 243 -6.97 16.47 -8.95
N LYS A 244 -6.65 17.54 -8.21
CA LYS A 244 -5.67 18.54 -8.66
C LYS A 244 -4.26 17.96 -8.62
N GLU A 245 -4.01 17.07 -7.67
CA GLU A 245 -2.72 16.43 -7.44
C GLU A 245 -2.54 15.11 -8.22
N ALA A 246 -3.63 14.45 -8.62
CA ALA A 246 -3.64 13.18 -9.35
C ALA A 246 -4.35 13.30 -10.71
N VAL A 247 -3.72 12.77 -11.77
CA VAL A 247 -4.30 12.70 -13.11
C VAL A 247 -5.02 11.36 -13.29
N GLY A 248 -6.35 11.37 -13.40
CA GLY A 248 -7.13 10.26 -13.98
C GLY A 248 -8.24 9.63 -13.10
N ALA A 249 -9.09 8.80 -13.73
CA ALA A 249 -10.14 8.01 -13.09
C ALA A 249 -9.66 6.56 -12.91
N ALA A 250 -9.88 5.98 -11.72
CA ALA A 250 -9.34 4.67 -11.37
C ALA A 250 -10.21 3.50 -11.88
N ARG A 251 -9.56 2.55 -12.57
CA ARG A 251 -9.92 1.13 -12.56
C ARG A 251 -8.77 0.40 -11.87
N THR A 252 -9.06 -0.56 -11.01
CA THR A 252 -8.02 -1.34 -10.32
C THR A 252 -7.35 -2.29 -11.32
N GLU A 253 -6.08 -2.04 -11.62
CA GLU A 253 -5.25 -2.90 -12.48
C GLU A 253 -4.31 -3.79 -11.65
N ARG A 254 -4.00 -3.37 -10.40
CA ARG A 254 -3.22 -4.11 -9.41
C ARG A 254 -3.83 -3.90 -8.01
N ALA A 255 -3.63 -4.86 -7.11
CA ALA A 255 -4.12 -4.82 -5.73
C ALA A 255 -2.96 -4.82 -4.73
N GLY A 256 -2.90 -3.81 -3.88
CA GLY A 256 -1.90 -3.71 -2.82
C GLY A 256 -2.16 -4.70 -1.67
N HIS A 257 -1.09 -5.31 -1.15
CA HIS A 257 -1.05 -6.24 0.00
C HIS A 257 -1.83 -7.55 -0.19
N GLY A 258 -3.16 -7.46 -0.22
CA GLY A 258 -4.07 -8.61 -0.28
C GLY A 258 -3.94 -9.57 0.91
N VAL A 259 -3.55 -9.13 2.11
CA VAL A 259 -3.35 -10.08 3.22
C VAL A 259 -4.65 -10.76 3.69
N ASP A 260 -5.79 -10.10 3.51
CA ASP A 260 -7.07 -10.56 4.05
C ASP A 260 -7.86 -11.47 3.11
N LEU A 261 -7.34 -11.78 1.90
CA LEU A 261 -8.08 -12.55 0.89
C LEU A 261 -8.74 -13.79 1.51
N VAL A 262 -7.98 -14.61 2.25
CA VAL A 262 -8.47 -15.89 2.79
C VAL A 262 -9.50 -15.74 3.92
N HIS A 263 -9.72 -14.52 4.39
CA HIS A 263 -10.71 -14.17 5.40
C HIS A 263 -11.99 -13.57 4.80
N GLU A 264 -12.03 -13.33 3.48
CA GLU A 264 -13.23 -12.88 2.78
C GLU A 264 -14.25 -14.01 2.59
N ASP A 265 -15.53 -13.62 2.50
CA ASP A 265 -16.58 -14.50 2.00
C ASP A 265 -16.30 -14.87 0.53
N ASP A 266 -16.49 -16.14 0.16
CA ASP A 266 -16.24 -16.66 -1.18
C ASP A 266 -14.85 -16.35 -1.77
N TRP A 267 -13.83 -16.23 -0.92
CA TRP A 267 -12.48 -15.84 -1.33
C TRP A 267 -11.86 -16.69 -2.44
N GLN A 268 -12.26 -17.97 -2.57
CA GLN A 268 -11.79 -18.82 -3.67
C GLN A 268 -12.30 -18.30 -5.02
N GLN A 269 -13.53 -17.77 -5.08
CA GLN A 269 -14.10 -17.15 -6.27
C GLN A 269 -13.41 -15.81 -6.54
N THR A 270 -13.10 -15.02 -5.51
CA THR A 270 -12.28 -13.81 -5.62
C THR A 270 -10.92 -14.16 -6.24
N ALA A 271 -10.20 -15.14 -5.69
CA ALA A 271 -8.90 -15.57 -6.20
C ALA A 271 -8.95 -16.03 -7.67
N ARG A 272 -9.95 -16.83 -8.06
CA ARG A 272 -10.17 -17.24 -9.45
C ARG A 272 -10.43 -16.06 -10.37
N THR A 273 -11.22 -15.08 -9.91
CA THR A 273 -11.55 -13.88 -10.67
C THR A 273 -10.32 -13.00 -10.87
N THR A 274 -9.54 -12.78 -9.80
CA THR A 274 -8.28 -12.04 -9.82
C THR A 274 -7.29 -12.67 -10.80
N ALA A 275 -7.14 -14.01 -10.76
CA ALA A 275 -6.30 -14.75 -11.70
C ALA A 275 -6.80 -14.62 -13.15
N ALA A 276 -8.10 -14.85 -13.39
CA ALA A 276 -8.69 -14.78 -14.73
C ALA A 276 -8.57 -13.38 -15.35
N ARG A 277 -8.66 -12.33 -14.53
CA ARG A 277 -8.50 -10.93 -14.95
C ARG A 277 -7.06 -10.46 -14.98
N ARG A 278 -6.10 -11.29 -14.55
CA ARG A 278 -4.67 -10.99 -14.46
C ARG A 278 -4.37 -9.74 -13.62
N ILE A 279 -5.14 -9.53 -12.56
CA ILE A 279 -4.91 -8.45 -11.60
C ILE A 279 -3.76 -8.90 -10.70
N ALA A 280 -2.63 -8.18 -10.75
CA ALA A 280 -1.47 -8.53 -9.93
C ALA A 280 -1.67 -8.11 -8.47
N VAL A 281 -1.21 -8.94 -7.53
CA VAL A 281 -1.13 -8.58 -6.11
C VAL A 281 0.29 -8.13 -5.78
N GLU A 282 0.42 -6.94 -5.19
CA GLU A 282 1.70 -6.39 -4.72
C GLU A 282 1.94 -6.82 -3.27
N VAL A 283 3.05 -7.51 -3.00
CA VAL A 283 3.29 -8.19 -1.72
C VAL A 283 4.51 -7.62 -1.00
N PRO A 284 4.30 -6.70 -0.04
CA PRO A 284 5.34 -6.20 0.86
C PRO A 284 5.37 -7.03 2.16
N PHE A 285 6.19 -8.09 2.19
CA PHE A 285 6.16 -9.06 3.29
C PHE A 285 6.54 -8.47 4.63
N THR A 286 7.58 -7.62 4.67
CA THR A 286 8.01 -6.99 5.93
C THR A 286 6.92 -6.09 6.50
N SER A 287 6.30 -5.25 5.66
CA SER A 287 5.18 -4.38 6.06
C SER A 287 4.00 -5.21 6.58
N ASN A 288 3.58 -6.24 5.84
CA ASN A 288 2.50 -7.14 6.25
C ASN A 288 2.76 -7.78 7.62
N ALA A 289 4.00 -8.20 7.88
CA ALA A 289 4.38 -8.79 9.16
C ALA A 289 4.39 -7.75 10.30
N GLN A 290 4.86 -6.53 10.03
CA GLN A 290 4.99 -5.46 11.02
C GLN A 290 3.63 -4.82 11.39
N ILE A 291 2.76 -4.62 10.41
CA ILE A 291 1.49 -3.90 10.57
C ILE A 291 0.35 -4.87 10.90
N LEU A 292 0.28 -5.99 10.17
CA LEU A 292 -0.90 -6.88 10.14
C LEU A 292 -0.63 -8.24 10.80
N GLY A 293 0.64 -8.53 11.16
CA GLY A 293 1.06 -9.78 11.78
C GLY A 293 1.19 -10.97 10.84
N GLY A 294 0.78 -10.83 9.57
CA GLY A 294 0.83 -11.90 8.56
C GLY A 294 2.25 -12.17 8.09
N LYS A 295 2.79 -13.37 8.37
CA LYS A 295 4.13 -13.79 7.97
C LYS A 295 4.22 -15.29 7.70
N GLY A 296 5.25 -15.72 6.97
CA GLY A 296 5.52 -17.12 6.67
C GLY A 296 4.27 -17.86 6.17
N ALA A 297 3.93 -18.98 6.82
CA ALA A 297 2.79 -19.81 6.45
C ALA A 297 1.42 -19.13 6.63
N ASP A 298 1.32 -18.14 7.51
CA ASP A 298 0.06 -17.42 7.79
C ASP A 298 -0.25 -16.38 6.70
N HIS A 299 0.72 -16.04 5.86
CA HIS A 299 0.53 -15.11 4.75
C HIS A 299 -0.13 -15.81 3.53
N PRO A 300 -1.12 -15.20 2.84
CA PRO A 300 -1.83 -15.82 1.71
C PRO A 300 -1.00 -15.97 0.43
N PHE A 301 0.31 -15.77 0.49
CA PHE A 301 1.18 -15.78 -0.69
C PHE A 301 1.16 -17.12 -1.42
N THR A 302 1.14 -18.23 -0.68
CA THR A 302 1.05 -19.57 -1.26
C THR A 302 -0.31 -19.83 -1.92
N VAL A 303 -1.37 -19.17 -1.45
CA VAL A 303 -2.71 -19.23 -2.03
C VAL A 303 -2.72 -18.53 -3.38
N TYR A 304 -2.17 -17.31 -3.48
CA TYR A 304 -2.04 -16.61 -4.76
C TYR A 304 -1.35 -17.47 -5.81
N ARG A 305 -0.22 -18.07 -5.45
CA ARG A 305 0.53 -18.96 -6.35
C ARG A 305 -0.28 -20.19 -6.77
N ARG A 306 -1.01 -20.83 -5.84
CA ARG A 306 -1.84 -22.01 -6.12
C ARG A 306 -2.98 -21.70 -7.10
N TYR A 307 -3.58 -20.51 -7.01
CA TYR A 307 -4.68 -20.10 -7.88
C TYR A 307 -4.22 -19.43 -9.18
N GLY A 308 -2.90 -19.27 -9.39
CA GLY A 308 -2.36 -18.61 -10.57
C GLY A 308 -2.59 -17.10 -10.60
N VAL A 309 -2.79 -16.47 -9.43
CA VAL A 309 -2.88 -15.01 -9.30
C VAL A 309 -1.48 -14.42 -9.57
N PRO A 310 -1.33 -13.45 -10.49
CA PRO A 310 -0.05 -12.78 -10.69
C PRO A 310 0.39 -12.05 -9.42
N VAL A 311 1.67 -12.11 -9.08
CA VAL A 311 2.23 -11.46 -7.89
C VAL A 311 3.48 -10.67 -8.27
N VAL A 312 3.64 -9.50 -7.65
CA VAL A 312 4.87 -8.71 -7.66
C VAL A 312 5.34 -8.50 -6.22
N LEU A 313 6.64 -8.57 -5.97
CA LEU A 313 7.20 -8.23 -4.66
C LEU A 313 7.37 -6.73 -4.55
N ALA A 314 7.14 -6.18 -3.36
CA ALA A 314 7.09 -4.74 -3.10
C ALA A 314 7.68 -4.39 -1.74
N THR A 315 7.92 -3.11 -1.47
CA THR A 315 8.48 -2.67 -0.17
C THR A 315 7.54 -1.87 0.72
N ASP A 316 6.51 -1.24 0.16
CA ASP A 316 5.58 -0.35 0.88
C ASP A 316 6.27 0.91 1.43
N ASP A 317 6.66 0.95 2.69
CA ASP A 317 7.43 2.05 3.28
C ASP A 317 8.81 1.56 3.74
N PRO A 318 9.79 1.38 2.82
CA PRO A 318 11.05 0.71 3.15
C PRO A 318 11.90 1.44 4.20
N GLY A 319 11.82 2.77 4.26
CA GLY A 319 12.50 3.59 5.24
C GLY A 319 11.94 3.44 6.65
N VAL A 320 10.60 3.42 6.78
CA VAL A 320 9.91 3.17 8.06
C VAL A 320 10.10 1.71 8.47
N SER A 321 9.86 0.78 7.56
CA SER A 321 9.91 -0.66 7.80
C SER A 321 11.34 -1.20 8.02
N ARG A 322 12.35 -0.39 7.69
CA ARG A 322 13.78 -0.74 7.72
C ARG A 322 14.12 -1.96 6.85
N THR A 323 13.52 -1.98 5.66
CA THR A 323 13.69 -3.03 4.64
C THR A 323 14.13 -2.41 3.31
N GLY A 324 14.23 -3.25 2.29
CA GLY A 324 14.45 -2.85 0.91
C GLY A 324 14.13 -4.02 -0.01
N ILE A 325 13.96 -3.78 -1.31
CA ILE A 325 13.43 -4.82 -2.21
C ILE A 325 14.29 -6.10 -2.23
N SER A 326 15.61 -5.98 -2.07
CA SER A 326 16.49 -7.16 -2.01
C SER A 326 16.24 -8.00 -0.75
N HIS A 327 15.85 -7.37 0.35
CA HIS A 327 15.41 -8.07 1.55
C HIS A 327 14.09 -8.81 1.32
N GLU A 328 13.13 -8.20 0.64
CA GLU A 328 11.83 -8.82 0.32
C GLU A 328 12.01 -10.06 -0.56
N TYR A 329 12.88 -10.00 -1.58
CA TYR A 329 13.23 -11.16 -2.40
C TYR A 329 13.93 -12.26 -1.60
N ALA A 330 14.86 -11.86 -0.73
CA ALA A 330 15.60 -12.78 0.13
C ALA A 330 14.67 -13.51 1.11
N TYR A 331 13.75 -12.78 1.72
CA TYR A 331 12.70 -13.32 2.58
C TYR A 331 11.80 -14.27 1.79
N ALA A 332 11.33 -13.88 0.61
CA ALA A 332 10.43 -14.69 -0.20
C ALA A 332 11.09 -16.01 -0.64
N ALA A 333 12.37 -15.97 -1.02
CA ALA A 333 13.14 -17.16 -1.37
C ALA A 333 13.31 -18.12 -0.18
N ALA A 334 13.61 -17.59 1.00
CA ALA A 334 13.79 -18.40 2.22
C ALA A 334 12.46 -18.95 2.75
N ALA A 335 11.41 -18.12 2.83
CA ALA A 335 10.15 -18.48 3.46
C ALA A 335 9.25 -19.37 2.57
N TYR A 336 9.33 -19.23 1.24
CA TYR A 336 8.42 -19.92 0.31
C TYR A 336 9.14 -20.79 -0.73
N GLY A 337 10.46 -20.98 -0.60
CA GLY A 337 11.25 -21.79 -1.51
C GLY A 337 11.22 -21.28 -2.95
N LEU A 338 11.10 -19.96 -3.16
CA LEU A 338 11.12 -19.41 -4.50
C LEU A 338 12.47 -19.68 -5.17
N GLY A 339 12.40 -20.25 -6.37
CA GLY A 339 13.50 -20.46 -7.30
C GLY A 339 13.05 -20.11 -8.69
N CYS A 340 13.93 -20.27 -9.65
CA CYS A 340 13.53 -20.23 -11.05
C CYS A 340 12.57 -21.42 -11.31
N PRO A 341 11.43 -21.20 -11.97
CA PRO A 341 10.56 -22.31 -12.31
C PRO A 341 11.28 -23.28 -13.26
N GLY A 342 11.26 -24.55 -12.85
CA GLY A 342 11.51 -25.74 -13.67
C GLY A 342 10.44 -25.98 -14.71
#